data_AF-A0A6B3GNC2-F1
#
_entry.id   AF-A0A6B3GNC2-F1
#
_cell.length_a   1.000
_cell.length_b   1.000
_cell.length_c   1.000
_cell.angle_alpha   90.00
_cell.angle_beta   90.00
_cell.angle_gamma   90.00
#
_symmetry.space_group_name_H-M   'P 1'
#
loop_
_entity.id
_entity.type
_entity.pdbx_description
1 polymer ?
#
loop_
_entity_poly.entity_id
_entity_poly.type
_entity_poly.pdbx_seq_one_letter_code
_entity_poly.pdbx_strand_id
1 'polypeptide(L)' 'MNRDATPRRYLMCAPTHFRVTYSINPWMDPSKPVDLPLAQTQWEDLRDRYRSLGHTVELLTPRPDLP' A
#
# COMPACT_ATOMS: atom_id res chain seq x y z
N MET A 1 22.59 11.59 20.68
CA MET A 1 21.16 11.18 20.80
C MET A 1 21.01 9.87 20.06
N ASN A 2 20.81 8.76 20.79
CA ASN A 2 20.67 7.44 20.18
C ASN A 2 19.30 7.34 19.50
N ARG A 3 19.23 6.74 18.31
CA ARG A 3 17.96 6.44 17.65
C ARG A 3 17.62 4.99 17.94
N ASP A 4 16.70 4.78 18.86
CA ASP A 4 16.19 3.44 19.18
C ASP A 4 14.93 3.16 18.35
N ALA A 5 14.86 1.96 17.78
CA ALA A 5 13.69 1.53 17.04
C ALA A 5 12.52 1.32 18.03
N THR A 6 11.35 1.90 17.72
CA THR A 6 10.14 1.73 18.51
C THR A 6 9.01 1.17 17.64
N PRO A 7 8.17 0.26 18.18
CA PRO A 7 6.93 -0.15 17.52
C PRO A 7 6.06 1.05 17.16
N ARG A 8 5.33 0.92 16.04
CA ARG A 8 4.48 1.96 15.46
C ARG A 8 3.17 1.33 15.04
N ARG A 9 2.17 2.18 14.81
CA ARG A 9 0.85 1.79 14.29
C ARG A 9 0.66 2.44 12.93
N TYR A 10 0.40 1.62 11.92
CA TYR A 10 0.16 2.04 10.54
C TYR A 10 -1.27 1.69 10.15
N LEU A 11 -1.89 2.58 9.37
CA LEU A 11 -3.11 2.28 8.64
C LEU A 11 -2.74 2.00 7.18
N MET A 12 -3.22 0.89 6.64
CA MET A 12 -3.02 0.50 5.24
C MET A 12 -4.38 0.17 4.62
N CYS A 13 -4.48 0.29 3.30
CA CYS A 13 -5.63 -0.14 2.51
C CYS A 13 -5.12 -1.13 1.46
N ALA A 14 -5.79 -2.28 1.32
CA ALA A 14 -5.38 -3.28 0.33
C ALA A 14 -5.68 -2.77 -1.09
N PRO A 15 -4.80 -3.05 -2.08
CA PRO A 15 -4.94 -2.55 -3.45
C PRO A 15 -5.98 -3.35 -4.27
N THR A 16 -7.02 -3.91 -3.65
CA THR A 16 -8.04 -4.77 -4.30
C THR A 16 -8.67 -4.11 -5.53
N HIS A 17 -8.83 -2.79 -5.48
CA HIS A 17 -9.39 -1.98 -6.57
C HIS A 17 -8.37 -1.02 -7.19
N PHE A 18 -7.07 -1.24 -6.98
CA PHE A 18 -6.04 -0.33 -7.47
C PHE A 18 -6.04 -0.28 -9.01
N ARG A 19 -6.02 0.94 -9.54
CA ARG A 19 -5.97 1.27 -10.97
C ARG A 19 -5.33 2.65 -11.13
N VAL A 20 -4.72 2.91 -12.28
CA VAL A 20 -4.35 4.28 -12.70
C VAL A 20 -5.31 4.69 -13.81
N THR A 21 -6.43 5.34 -13.46
CA THR A 21 -7.49 5.73 -14.43
C THR A 21 -7.45 7.21 -14.81
N TYR A 22 -6.64 8.01 -14.12
CA TYR A 22 -6.46 9.44 -14.35
C TYR A 22 -5.05 9.85 -13.95
N SER A 23 -4.64 11.08 -14.26
CA SER A 23 -3.34 11.61 -13.87
C SER A 23 -3.50 12.92 -13.11
N ILE A 24 -3.07 12.91 -11.85
CA ILE A 24 -3.00 14.09 -10.97
C ILE A 24 -1.56 14.40 -10.54
N ASN A 25 -0.61 13.55 -10.92
CA ASN A 25 0.81 13.75 -10.66
C ASN A 25 1.65 13.13 -11.80
N PRO A 26 2.92 13.56 -11.98
CA PRO A 26 3.74 13.18 -13.14
C PRO A 26 4.08 11.69 -13.27
N TRP A 27 3.87 10.88 -12.23
CA TRP A 27 4.15 9.45 -12.25
C TRP A 27 2.99 8.62 -12.81
N MET A 28 1.78 9.19 -12.80
CA MET A 28 0.57 8.50 -13.27
C MET A 28 0.46 8.58 -14.79
N ASP A 29 0.41 7.40 -15.42
CA ASP A 29 0.20 7.22 -16.85
C ASP A 29 -0.98 6.26 -17.08
N PRO A 30 -2.20 6.78 -17.35
CA PRO A 30 -3.38 5.96 -17.55
C PRO A 30 -3.31 5.02 -18.77
N SER A 31 -2.33 5.21 -19.67
CA SER A 31 -2.12 4.31 -20.81
C SER A 31 -1.34 3.05 -20.44
N LYS A 32 -0.67 3.04 -19.28
CA LYS A 32 0.09 1.89 -18.80
C LYS A 32 -0.78 0.96 -17.96
N PRO A 33 -0.83 -0.34 -18.28
CA PRO A 33 -1.60 -1.29 -17.50
C PRO A 33 -0.99 -1.48 -16.10
N VAL A 34 -1.86 -1.69 -15.12
CA VAL A 34 -1.48 -2.14 -13.78
C VAL A 34 -1.55 -3.67 -13.72
N ASP A 35 -0.48 -4.29 -13.25
CA ASP A 35 -0.48 -5.70 -12.86
C ASP A 35 -1.03 -5.81 -11.43
N LEU A 36 -2.32 -6.13 -11.31
CA LEU A 36 -3.02 -6.18 -10.03
C LEU A 36 -2.51 -7.31 -9.12
N PRO A 37 -2.27 -8.55 -9.60
CA PRO A 37 -1.60 -9.58 -8.81
C PRO A 37 -0.25 -9.12 -8.25
N LEU A 38 0.60 -8.50 -9.08
CA LEU A 38 1.90 -8.00 -8.63
C LEU A 38 1.75 -6.90 -7.56
N ALA A 39 0.83 -5.96 -7.76
CA ALA A 39 0.54 -4.90 -6.79
C ALA A 39 0.07 -5.48 -5.44
N GLN A 40 -0.75 -6.54 -5.47
CA GLN A 40 -1.19 -7.25 -4.27
C GLN A 40 0.00 -7.90 -3.55
N THR A 41 0.86 -8.63 -4.27
CA THR A 41 2.05 -9.26 -3.69
C THR A 41 3.02 -8.24 -3.08
N GLN A 42 3.28 -7.13 -3.77
CA GLN A 42 4.15 -6.06 -3.27
C GLN A 42 3.57 -5.42 -2.00
N TRP A 43 2.27 -5.21 -1.94
CA TRP A 43 1.60 -4.66 -0.76
C TRP A 43 1.61 -5.63 0.42
N GLU A 44 1.40 -6.93 0.18
CA GLU A 44 1.47 -7.97 1.21
C GLU A 44 2.87 -8.07 1.81
N ASP A 45 3.92 -8.04 0.98
CA ASP A 45 5.31 -8.04 1.44
C ASP A 45 5.60 -6.84 2.34
N LEU A 46 5.15 -5.63 1.97
CA LEU A 46 5.31 -4.44 2.81
C LEU A 46 4.58 -4.57 4.15
N ARG A 47 3.32 -5.01 4.13
CA ARG A 47 2.50 -5.21 5.34
C ARG A 47 3.16 -6.22 6.28
N ASP A 48 3.61 -7.34 5.73
CA ASP A 48 4.18 -8.44 6.49
C ASP A 48 5.56 -8.04 7.01
N ARG A 49 6.33 -7.22 6.27
CA ARG A 49 7.56 -6.62 6.77
C ARG A 49 7.31 -5.72 7.97
N TYR A 50 6.31 -4.84 7.94
CA TYR A 50 5.98 -4.01 9.10
C TYR A 50 5.61 -4.85 10.32
N ARG A 51 4.79 -5.90 10.14
CA ARG A 51 4.41 -6.81 11.21
C ARG A 51 5.63 -7.57 11.77
N SER A 52 6.53 -8.04 10.91
CA SER A 52 7.76 -8.74 11.33
C SER A 52 8.70 -7.88 12.18
N LEU A 53 8.66 -6.56 11.98
CA LEU A 53 9.42 -5.57 12.77
C LEU A 53 8.72 -5.18 14.07
N GLY A 54 7.61 -5.83 14.42
CA GLY A 54 6.85 -5.57 15.65
C GLY A 54 5.90 -4.38 15.57
N HIS A 55 5.61 -3.86 14.37
CA HIS A 55 4.60 -2.81 14.19
C HIS A 55 3.19 -3.38 14.10
N THR A 56 2.20 -2.58 14.49
CA THR A 56 0.79 -2.87 14.28
C THR A 56 0.36 -2.31 12.93
N VAL A 57 -0.34 -3.13 12.13
CA VAL A 57 -0.97 -2.69 10.89
C VAL A 57 -2.47 -2.91 10.96
N GLU A 58 -3.21 -1.81 10.84
CA GLU A 58 -4.65 -1.80 10.66
C GLU A 58 -5.04 -1.67 9.21
N LEU A 59 -6.18 -2.28 8.86
CA LEU A 59 -6.66 -2.34 7.49
C LEU A 59 -7.94 -1.51 7.35
N LEU A 60 -7.92 -0.60 6.40
CA LEU A 60 -9.11 0.06 5.88
C LEU A 60 -9.73 -0.81 4.78
N THR A 61 -11.05 -0.93 4.76
CA THR A 61 -11.77 -1.60 3.68
C THR A 61 -11.64 -0.81 2.38
N PRO A 62 -11.14 -1.42 1.29
CA PRO A 62 -11.03 -0.74 0.00
C PRO A 62 -12.40 -0.48 -0.62
N ARG A 63 -12.48 0.55 -1.46
CA ARG A 63 -13.70 0.96 -2.14
C ARG A 63 -13.51 0.93 -3.67
N PRO A 64 -14.42 0.34 -4.44
CA PRO A 64 -14.28 0.25 -5.90
C PRO A 64 -14.21 1.60 -6.62
N ASP A 65 -14.80 2.64 -6.04
CA ASP A 65 -14.85 4.00 -6.59
C ASP A 65 -13.62 4.85 -6.24
N LEU A 66 -12.72 4.34 -5.39
CA LEU A 66 -11.52 5.02 -4.92
C LEU A 66 -10.29 4.11 -5.14
N PRO A 67 -9.74 4.10 -6.36
CA PRO A 67 -8.61 3.25 -6.72
C PRO A 67 -7.31 3.64 -6.01
#